data_AF-A0A226HGI7-F1
#
_entry.id   AF-A0A226HGI7-F1
#
_cell.length_a   1.000
_cell.length_b   1.000
_cell.length_c   1.000
_cell.angle_alpha   90.00
_cell.angle_beta   90.00
_cell.angle_gamma   90.00
#
_symmetry.space_group_name_H-M   'P 1'
#
loop_
_entity.id
_entity.type
_entity.pdbx_description
1 polymer ?
#
loop_
_entity_poly.entity_id
_entity_poly.type
_entity_poly.pdbx_seq_one_letter_code
_entity_poly.pdbx_strand_id
1 'polypeptide(L)'
;MKIEIWSDIMCPFCYIGKRQLETALAEFPNEEFEIEWKSFQLDPSIEPQSGKDVYTFLAERKGISVEQSIQMHKGVVERAKSVGLDYHFDKAIISNSLTAHRIIHLAKSKKLGDEMEEIFFKAYFTEGRDLNDAQTLIELGVKAGLDAAEVKEVVENNNIYFNEVQEDITEAQEIGVQGVPFFVFDRKYAVSGAQPVEAFVNTIKEVL
;
A
#
# COMPACT_ATOMS: atom_id res chain seq x y z
N MET A 1 -3.42 -15.57 -14.65
CA MET A 1 -4.47 -14.61 -14.26
C MET A 1 -3.82 -13.32 -13.78
N LYS A 2 -4.27 -12.18 -14.29
CA LYS A 2 -3.82 -10.86 -13.83
C LYS A 2 -4.67 -10.39 -12.66
N ILE A 3 -4.02 -9.88 -11.62
CA ILE A 3 -4.67 -9.31 -10.43
C ILE A 3 -4.13 -7.89 -10.25
N GLU A 4 -5.00 -6.91 -10.45
CA GLU A 4 -4.69 -5.50 -10.26
C GLU A 4 -5.15 -5.06 -8.87
N ILE A 5 -4.27 -4.38 -8.13
CA ILE A 5 -4.48 -4.06 -6.72
C ILE A 5 -4.28 -2.57 -6.51
N TRP A 6 -5.37 -1.83 -6.31
CA TRP A 6 -5.28 -0.45 -5.84
C TRP A 6 -4.97 -0.42 -4.36
N SER A 7 -3.90 0.30 -4.02
CA SER A 7 -3.27 0.27 -2.72
C SER A 7 -2.71 1.64 -2.36
N ASP A 8 -2.60 1.89 -1.06
CA ASP A 8 -1.80 2.99 -0.52
C ASP A 8 -0.87 2.44 0.55
N ILE A 9 0.41 2.78 0.49
CA ILE A 9 1.45 2.39 1.46
C ILE A 9 1.11 2.84 2.90
N MET A 10 0.27 3.86 3.04
CA MET A 10 -0.22 4.37 4.32
C MET A 10 -1.49 3.64 4.83
N CYS A 11 -2.09 2.76 4.03
CA CYS A 11 -3.31 2.04 4.38
C CYS A 11 -2.99 0.72 5.11
N PRO A 12 -3.30 0.58 6.41
CA PRO A 12 -2.97 -0.64 7.15
C PRO A 12 -3.71 -1.87 6.66
N PHE A 13 -4.89 -1.68 6.06
CA PHE A 13 -5.66 -2.77 5.47
C PHE A 13 -5.09 -3.23 4.13
N CYS A 14 -4.31 -2.41 3.40
CA CYS A 14 -3.69 -2.85 2.15
C CYS A 14 -2.67 -3.95 2.40
N TYR A 15 -1.83 -3.77 3.43
CA TYR A 15 -0.83 -4.79 3.78
C TYR A 15 -1.46 -6.05 4.43
N ILE A 16 -2.54 -5.89 5.21
CA ILE A 16 -3.34 -7.04 5.69
C ILE A 16 -3.95 -7.79 4.49
N GLY A 17 -4.53 -7.05 3.54
CA GLY A 17 -5.12 -7.61 2.32
C GLY A 17 -4.10 -8.34 1.46
N LYS A 18 -2.86 -7.82 1.36
CA LYS A 18 -1.74 -8.51 0.69
C LYS A 18 -1.52 -9.90 1.28
N ARG A 19 -1.40 -10.02 2.61
CA ARG A 19 -1.23 -11.32 3.29
C ARG A 19 -2.39 -12.27 3.06
N GLN A 20 -3.62 -11.77 3.06
CA GLN A 20 -4.81 -12.58 2.81
C GLN A 20 -4.85 -13.08 1.36
N LEU A 21 -4.52 -12.22 0.39
CA LEU A 21 -4.40 -12.60 -1.02
C LEU A 21 -3.30 -13.65 -1.20
N GLU A 22 -2.08 -13.41 -0.71
CA GLU A 22 -0.95 -14.35 -0.81
C GLU A 22 -1.30 -15.73 -0.26
N THR A 23 -2.02 -15.77 0.88
CA THR A 23 -2.50 -17.02 1.47
C THR A 23 -3.49 -17.72 0.55
N ALA A 24 -4.40 -16.98 -0.10
CA ALA A 24 -5.35 -17.54 -1.07
C ALA A 24 -4.65 -18.05 -2.33
N LEU A 25 -3.68 -17.32 -2.88
CA LEU A 25 -2.93 -17.72 -4.07
C LEU A 25 -2.16 -19.03 -3.87
N ALA A 26 -1.67 -19.28 -2.64
CA ALA A 26 -0.98 -20.52 -2.30
C ALA A 26 -1.87 -21.79 -2.40
N GLU A 27 -3.20 -21.65 -2.45
CA GLU A 27 -4.12 -22.77 -2.71
C GLU A 27 -4.16 -23.21 -4.18
N PHE A 28 -3.55 -22.43 -5.09
CA PHE A 28 -3.55 -22.68 -6.53
C PHE A 28 -2.11 -22.83 -7.08
N PRO A 29 -1.35 -23.85 -6.65
CA PRO A 29 0.09 -23.96 -6.95
C PRO A 29 0.41 -24.21 -8.44
N ASN A 30 -0.60 -24.55 -9.25
CA ASN A 30 -0.44 -24.80 -10.68
C ASN A 30 -0.88 -23.60 -11.54
N GLU A 31 -1.37 -22.53 -10.93
CA GLU A 31 -1.82 -21.33 -11.63
C GLU A 31 -0.71 -20.27 -11.62
N GLU A 32 -0.59 -19.55 -12.73
CA GLU A 32 0.31 -18.39 -12.82
C GLU A 32 -0.47 -17.10 -12.55
N PHE A 33 -0.02 -16.34 -11.55
CA PHE A 33 -0.60 -15.05 -11.19
C PHE A 33 0.35 -13.91 -11.55
N GLU A 34 -0.17 -12.89 -12.24
CA GLU A 34 0.52 -11.63 -12.50
C GLU A 34 -0.08 -10.57 -11.59
N ILE A 35 0.68 -10.14 -10.58
CA ILE A 35 0.26 -9.08 -9.66
C ILE A 35 0.70 -7.72 -10.21
N GLU A 36 -0.25 -6.82 -10.40
CA GLU A 36 0.03 -5.43 -10.72
C GLU A 36 -0.50 -4.51 -9.62
N TRP A 37 0.41 -3.83 -8.93
CA TRP A 37 0.07 -2.80 -7.97
C TRP A 37 -0.31 -1.50 -8.68
N LYS A 38 -1.40 -0.88 -8.23
CA LYS A 38 -1.99 0.34 -8.77
C LYS A 38 -1.99 1.41 -7.68
N SER A 39 -1.58 2.62 -8.06
CA SER A 39 -1.50 3.73 -7.10
C SER A 39 -2.87 4.20 -6.63
N PHE A 40 -3.02 4.43 -5.33
CA PHE A 40 -4.13 5.15 -4.72
C PHE A 40 -3.59 6.00 -3.57
N GLN A 41 -4.11 7.22 -3.40
CA GLN A 41 -3.81 8.03 -2.22
C GLN A 41 -5.07 8.16 -1.36
N LEU A 42 -5.03 7.62 -0.14
CA LEU A 42 -6.07 7.83 0.86
C LEU A 42 -6.29 9.32 1.11
N ASP A 43 -5.20 10.08 1.07
CA ASP A 43 -5.23 11.50 1.33
C ASP A 43 -4.06 12.21 0.61
N PRO A 44 -4.27 12.71 -0.62
CA PRO A 44 -3.22 13.40 -1.37
C PRO A 44 -2.87 14.76 -0.76
N SER A 45 -3.67 15.29 0.18
CA SER A 45 -3.43 16.60 0.81
C SER A 45 -2.53 16.52 2.04
N ILE A 46 -2.01 15.34 2.41
CA ILE A 46 -1.10 15.21 3.54
C ILE A 46 0.19 15.97 3.25
N GLU A 47 0.56 16.86 4.15
CA GLU A 47 1.89 17.47 4.22
C GLU A 47 2.67 16.82 5.37
N PRO A 48 4.01 16.70 5.28
CA PRO A 48 4.82 16.16 6.38
C PRO A 48 4.63 16.95 7.67
N GLN A 49 4.21 16.28 8.76
CA GLN A 49 3.95 16.92 10.06
C GLN A 49 4.93 16.41 11.11
N SER A 50 6.13 17.01 11.16
CA SER A 50 7.18 16.61 12.10
C SER A 50 6.68 16.69 13.56
N GLY A 51 6.90 15.60 14.31
CA GLY A 51 6.61 15.51 15.74
C GLY A 51 5.15 15.22 16.11
N LYS A 52 4.23 15.11 15.14
CA LYS A 52 2.85 14.72 15.40
C LYS A 52 2.70 13.20 15.28
N ASP A 53 2.07 12.59 16.27
CA ASP A 53 1.78 11.15 16.24
C ASP A 53 0.54 10.83 15.39
N VAL A 54 0.49 9.60 14.88
CA VAL A 54 -0.60 9.14 14.00
C VAL A 54 -1.95 9.08 14.70
N TYR A 55 -2.00 8.93 16.03
CA TYR A 55 -3.26 8.88 16.77
C TYR A 55 -3.91 10.26 16.79
N THR A 56 -3.13 11.28 17.14
CA THR A 56 -3.55 12.69 17.10
C THR A 56 -3.90 13.12 15.68
N PHE A 57 -3.08 12.74 14.69
CA PHE A 57 -3.36 13.03 13.29
C PHE A 57 -4.70 12.45 12.82
N LEU A 58 -4.96 11.17 13.08
CA LEU A 58 -6.23 10.55 12.69
C LEU A 58 -7.41 11.15 13.45
N ALA A 59 -7.23 11.48 14.74
CA ALA A 59 -8.26 12.07 15.57
C ALA A 59 -8.75 13.41 14.99
N GLU A 60 -7.82 14.29 14.63
CA GLU A 60 -8.14 15.57 13.97
C GLU A 60 -8.77 15.36 12.60
N ARG A 61 -8.21 14.46 11.77
CA ARG A 61 -8.72 14.22 10.41
C ARG A 61 -10.14 13.67 10.39
N LYS A 62 -10.51 12.86 11.39
CA LYS A 62 -11.84 12.26 11.53
C LYS A 62 -12.80 13.03 12.44
N GLY A 63 -12.33 14.06 13.14
CA GLY A 63 -13.15 14.78 14.13
C GLY A 63 -13.56 13.91 15.33
N ILE A 64 -12.66 13.03 15.79
CA ILE A 64 -12.88 12.11 16.93
C ILE A 64 -11.88 12.39 18.06
N SER A 65 -12.07 11.79 19.24
CA SER A 65 -11.10 11.93 20.33
C SER A 65 -9.82 11.11 20.06
N VAL A 66 -8.71 11.51 20.69
CA VAL A 66 -7.44 10.77 20.61
C VAL A 66 -7.61 9.36 21.20
N GLU A 67 -8.38 9.20 22.27
CA GLU A 67 -8.69 7.90 22.86
C GLU A 67 -9.45 6.99 21.88
N GLN A 68 -10.43 7.54 21.15
CA GLN A 68 -11.13 6.80 20.10
C GLN A 68 -10.18 6.37 18.98
N SER A 69 -9.29 7.28 18.55
CA SER A 69 -8.25 6.98 17.57
C SER A 69 -7.33 5.84 18.04
N ILE A 70 -6.87 5.86 19.29
CA ILE A 70 -6.05 4.79 19.89
C ILE A 70 -6.81 3.45 19.89
N GLN A 71 -8.08 3.43 20.27
CA GLN A 71 -8.87 2.18 20.25
C GLN A 71 -9.05 1.63 18.84
N MET A 72 -9.27 2.49 17.85
CA MET A 72 -9.36 2.08 16.44
C MET A 72 -8.04 1.45 15.97
N HIS A 73 -6.91 2.09 16.25
CA HIS A 73 -5.60 1.55 15.89
C HIS A 73 -5.31 0.23 16.61
N LYS A 74 -5.70 0.08 17.88
CA LYS A 74 -5.55 -1.19 18.60
C LYS A 74 -6.27 -2.34 17.89
N GLY A 75 -7.50 -2.14 17.44
CA GLY A 75 -8.23 -3.15 16.66
C GLY A 75 -7.53 -3.49 15.33
N VAL A 76 -6.91 -2.50 14.69
CA VAL A 76 -6.11 -2.72 13.46
C VAL A 76 -4.85 -3.54 13.76
N VAL A 77 -4.14 -3.27 14.86
CA VAL A 77 -2.97 -4.06 15.29
C VAL A 77 -3.35 -5.51 15.57
N GLU A 78 -4.47 -5.75 16.26
CA GLU A 78 -4.98 -7.10 16.54
C GLU A 78 -5.31 -7.85 15.24
N ARG A 79 -5.90 -7.16 14.26
CA ARG A 79 -6.17 -7.73 12.92
C ARG A 79 -4.89 -7.99 12.13
N ALA A 80 -3.90 -7.09 12.18
CA ALA A 80 -2.61 -7.29 11.52
C ALA A 80 -1.90 -8.53 12.09
N LYS A 81 -1.94 -8.70 13.41
CA LYS A 81 -1.36 -9.85 14.10
C LYS A 81 -1.98 -11.18 13.68
N SER A 82 -3.28 -11.23 13.39
CA SER A 82 -3.94 -12.47 12.95
C SER A 82 -3.48 -12.95 11.57
N VAL A 83 -2.85 -12.08 10.78
CA VAL A 83 -2.24 -12.41 9.47
C VAL A 83 -0.70 -12.38 9.52
N GLY A 84 -0.11 -12.43 10.71
CA GLY A 84 1.34 -12.52 10.90
C GLY A 84 2.11 -11.20 10.79
N LEU A 85 1.42 -10.05 10.80
CA LEU A 85 2.05 -8.73 10.76
C LEU A 85 2.19 -8.13 12.17
N ASP A 86 3.31 -7.45 12.43
CA ASP A 86 3.57 -6.74 13.69
C ASP A 86 3.60 -5.23 13.43
N TYR A 87 2.54 -4.52 13.83
CA TYR A 87 2.37 -3.10 13.59
C TYR A 87 2.77 -2.27 14.81
N HIS A 88 3.50 -1.18 14.56
CA HIS A 88 4.01 -0.23 15.55
C HIS A 88 3.61 1.20 15.17
N PHE A 89 2.31 1.50 15.28
CA PHE A 89 1.77 2.84 14.95
C PHE A 89 2.37 3.97 15.79
N ASP A 90 2.85 3.67 16.99
CA ASP A 90 3.59 4.62 17.84
C ASP A 90 4.90 5.13 17.20
N LYS A 91 5.43 4.39 16.21
CA LYS A 91 6.62 4.76 15.44
C LYS A 91 6.31 5.33 14.06
N ALA A 92 5.07 5.23 13.60
CA ALA A 92 4.69 5.62 12.24
C ALA A 92 4.80 7.14 12.05
N ILE A 93 5.35 7.55 10.91
CA ILE A 93 5.59 8.96 10.59
C ILE A 93 4.62 9.40 9.50
N ILE A 94 3.80 10.41 9.80
CA ILE A 94 2.82 10.95 8.85
C ILE A 94 3.53 11.39 7.56
N SER A 95 3.21 10.73 6.46
CA SER A 95 3.92 10.88 5.18
C SER A 95 2.94 11.07 4.03
N ASN A 96 3.33 11.84 3.02
CA ASN A 96 2.61 11.86 1.74
C ASN A 96 3.10 10.66 0.90
N SER A 97 2.17 9.82 0.45
CA SER A 97 2.51 8.60 -0.30
C SER A 97 2.88 8.82 -1.77
N LEU A 98 2.78 10.05 -2.30
CA LEU A 98 3.00 10.32 -3.73
C LEU A 98 4.39 9.88 -4.20
N THR A 99 5.45 10.26 -3.50
CA THR A 99 6.82 9.90 -3.91
C THR A 99 7.06 8.40 -3.79
N ALA A 100 6.52 7.74 -2.77
CA ALA A 100 6.58 6.28 -2.64
C ALA A 100 5.87 5.59 -3.81
N HIS A 101 4.68 6.04 -4.20
CA HIS A 101 3.97 5.54 -5.39
C HIS A 101 4.78 5.72 -6.67
N ARG A 102 5.41 6.89 -6.86
CA ARG A 102 6.29 7.13 -8.02
C ARG A 102 7.48 6.16 -8.05
N ILE A 103 8.04 5.81 -6.90
CA ILE A 103 9.10 4.78 -6.80
C ILE A 103 8.54 3.38 -7.06
N ILE A 104 7.30 3.08 -6.66
CA ILE A 104 6.63 1.82 -7.01
C ILE A 104 6.47 1.71 -8.54
N HIS A 105 6.13 2.78 -9.26
CA HIS A 105 6.11 2.77 -10.73
C HIS A 105 7.49 2.52 -11.36
N LEU A 106 8.56 3.11 -10.80
CA LEU A 106 9.94 2.75 -11.18
C LEU A 106 10.18 1.25 -10.98
N ALA A 107 9.81 0.70 -9.82
CA ALA A 107 9.96 -0.71 -9.51
C ALA A 107 9.15 -1.62 -10.44
N LYS A 108 7.90 -1.25 -10.77
CA LYS A 108 7.05 -1.96 -11.74
C LYS A 108 7.74 -2.09 -13.10
N SER A 109 8.40 -1.03 -13.58
CA SER A 109 9.15 -1.06 -14.86
C SER A 109 10.28 -2.10 -14.88
N LYS A 110 10.73 -2.54 -13.69
CA LYS A 110 11.78 -3.54 -13.48
C LYS A 110 11.27 -4.86 -12.91
N LYS A 111 9.93 -5.07 -12.86
CA LYS A 111 9.27 -6.25 -12.27
C LYS A 111 9.54 -6.42 -10.77
N LEU A 112 9.77 -5.33 -10.06
CA LEU A 112 10.04 -5.28 -8.62
C LEU A 112 8.89 -4.60 -7.83
N GLY A 113 7.72 -4.41 -8.46
CA GLY A 113 6.59 -3.69 -7.87
C GLY A 113 6.10 -4.32 -6.55
N ASP A 114 5.93 -5.65 -6.50
CA ASP A 114 5.48 -6.34 -5.28
C ASP A 114 6.49 -6.25 -4.14
N GLU A 115 7.79 -6.41 -4.45
CA GLU A 115 8.87 -6.29 -3.48
C GLU A 115 8.96 -4.85 -2.93
N MET A 116 8.76 -3.84 -3.78
CA MET A 116 8.79 -2.44 -3.37
C MET A 116 7.61 -2.08 -2.46
N GLU A 117 6.39 -2.57 -2.77
CA GLU A 117 5.21 -2.43 -1.90
C GLU A 117 5.46 -3.10 -0.53
N GLU A 118 5.95 -4.33 -0.51
CA GLU A 118 6.31 -5.05 0.72
C GLU A 118 7.32 -4.27 1.58
N ILE A 119 8.36 -3.73 0.95
CA ILE A 119 9.39 -2.94 1.63
C ILE A 119 8.81 -1.64 2.21
N PHE A 120 7.99 -0.90 1.46
CA PHE A 120 7.38 0.32 1.96
C PHE A 120 6.39 0.06 3.08
N PHE A 121 5.55 -0.97 2.95
CA PHE A 121 4.65 -1.36 4.03
C PHE A 121 5.40 -1.70 5.31
N LYS A 122 6.46 -2.52 5.23
CA LYS A 122 7.27 -2.86 6.39
C LYS A 122 7.97 -1.64 6.98
N ALA A 123 8.54 -0.80 6.12
CA ALA A 123 9.22 0.43 6.52
C ALA A 123 8.29 1.35 7.33
N TYR A 124 7.04 1.49 6.88
CA TYR A 124 6.05 2.34 7.51
C TYR A 124 5.42 1.72 8.77
N PHE A 125 4.83 0.52 8.65
CA PHE A 125 4.01 -0.06 9.71
C PHE A 125 4.82 -0.74 10.81
N THR A 126 6.05 -1.18 10.54
CA THR A 126 6.86 -1.94 11.51
C THR A 126 8.14 -1.19 11.88
N GLU A 127 8.84 -0.60 10.92
CA GLU A 127 10.17 -0.03 11.17
C GLU A 127 10.13 1.46 11.60
N GLY A 128 9.03 2.17 11.37
CA GLY A 128 8.91 3.60 11.70
C GLY A 128 9.81 4.50 10.86
N ARG A 129 10.06 4.11 9.60
CA ARG A 129 10.88 4.87 8.65
C ARG A 129 10.12 6.08 8.13
N ASP A 130 10.83 7.20 7.93
CA ASP A 130 10.26 8.42 7.36
C ASP A 130 10.22 8.31 5.83
N LEU A 131 9.02 8.15 5.26
CA LEU A 131 8.84 8.05 3.82
C LEU A 131 8.74 9.42 3.12
N ASN A 132 8.91 10.52 3.86
CA ASN A 132 9.15 11.84 3.29
C ASN A 132 10.65 12.11 3.09
N ASP A 133 11.53 11.34 3.74
CA ASP A 133 12.97 11.54 3.69
C ASP A 133 13.58 10.90 2.43
N ALA A 134 14.27 11.75 1.65
CA ALA A 134 14.88 11.35 0.38
C ALA A 134 15.89 10.20 0.55
N GLN A 135 16.73 10.28 1.59
CA GLN A 135 17.77 9.28 1.85
C GLN A 135 17.14 7.93 2.22
N THR A 136 16.11 7.94 3.07
CA THR A 136 15.33 6.75 3.41
C THR A 136 14.69 6.12 2.19
N LEU A 137 14.07 6.91 1.31
CA LEU A 137 13.46 6.38 0.08
C LEU A 137 14.50 5.73 -0.85
N ILE A 138 15.68 6.33 -1.00
CA ILE A 138 16.79 5.76 -1.80
C ILE A 138 17.26 4.43 -1.20
N GLU A 139 17.48 4.37 0.12
CA GLU A 139 17.89 3.13 0.81
C GLU A 139 16.88 2.00 0.64
N LEU A 140 15.59 2.32 0.77
CA LEU A 140 14.51 1.35 0.60
C LEU A 140 14.39 0.87 -0.85
N GLY A 141 14.53 1.77 -1.83
CA GLY A 141 14.55 1.41 -3.24
C GLY A 141 15.74 0.49 -3.59
N VAL A 142 16.94 0.78 -3.06
CA VAL A 142 18.11 -0.09 -3.24
C VAL A 142 17.90 -1.46 -2.59
N LYS A 143 17.27 -1.51 -1.41
CA LYS A 143 16.90 -2.77 -0.75
C LYS A 143 15.97 -3.63 -1.62
N ALA A 144 15.10 -3.00 -2.42
CA ALA A 144 14.23 -3.68 -3.37
C ALA A 144 14.96 -4.13 -4.66
N GLY A 145 16.24 -3.76 -4.83
CA GLY A 145 17.04 -4.07 -6.01
C GLY A 145 17.04 -2.98 -7.09
N LEU A 146 16.54 -1.77 -6.80
CA LEU A 146 16.62 -0.63 -7.72
C LEU A 146 18.01 0.01 -7.72
N ASP A 147 18.36 0.69 -8.81
CA ASP A 147 19.56 1.51 -8.86
C ASP A 147 19.37 2.79 -8.02
N ALA A 148 20.36 3.12 -7.20
CA ALA A 148 20.30 4.27 -6.31
C ALA A 148 20.14 5.60 -7.07
N ALA A 149 20.77 5.74 -8.23
CA ALA A 149 20.69 6.96 -9.02
C ALA A 149 19.30 7.13 -9.65
N GLU A 150 18.68 6.04 -10.12
CA GLU A 150 17.30 6.08 -10.64
C GLU A 150 16.29 6.47 -9.56
N VAL A 151 16.40 5.88 -8.36
CA VAL A 151 15.51 6.25 -7.24
C VAL A 151 15.72 7.69 -6.84
N LYS A 152 16.98 8.13 -6.76
CA LYS A 152 17.32 9.53 -6.48
C LYS A 152 16.71 10.48 -7.51
N GLU A 153 16.74 10.12 -8.79
CA GLU A 153 16.15 10.93 -9.86
C GLU A 153 14.64 11.09 -9.67
N VAL A 154 13.91 10.01 -9.32
CA VAL A 154 12.48 10.07 -9.00
C VAL A 154 12.21 11.00 -7.82
N VAL A 155 13.03 10.93 -6.77
CA VAL A 155 12.90 11.76 -5.56
C VAL A 155 13.18 13.25 -5.86
N GLU A 156 14.18 13.57 -6.69
CA GLU A 156 14.59 14.95 -6.97
C GLU A 156 13.76 15.63 -8.07
N ASN A 157 13.21 14.87 -9.02
CA ASN A 157 12.41 15.39 -10.13
C ASN A 157 10.94 14.98 -9.98
N ASN A 158 10.10 15.88 -9.48
CA ASN A 158 8.68 15.61 -9.19
C ASN A 158 7.81 15.15 -10.38
N ASN A 159 8.28 15.26 -11.62
CA ASN A 159 7.51 14.86 -12.80
C ASN A 159 7.64 13.38 -13.15
N ILE A 160 8.73 12.71 -12.73
CA ILE A 160 9.00 11.32 -13.14
C ILE A 160 7.96 10.39 -12.51
N TYR A 161 7.26 9.58 -13.31
CA TYR A 161 6.15 8.72 -12.87
C TYR A 161 4.93 9.44 -12.28
N PHE A 162 4.87 10.78 -12.34
CA PHE A 162 3.74 11.51 -11.78
C PHE A 162 2.44 11.21 -12.54
N ASN A 163 2.50 11.20 -13.86
CA ASN A 163 1.33 10.95 -14.71
C ASN A 163 0.80 9.53 -14.50
N GLU A 164 1.68 8.54 -14.40
CA GLU A 164 1.32 7.15 -14.18
C GLU A 164 0.61 6.94 -12.84
N VAL A 165 1.02 7.67 -11.79
CA VAL A 165 0.28 7.69 -10.52
C VAL A 165 -1.11 8.32 -10.69
N GLN A 166 -1.21 9.43 -11.43
CA GLN A 166 -2.51 10.07 -11.67
C GLN A 166 -3.43 9.22 -12.55
N GLU A 167 -2.89 8.48 -13.51
CA GLU A 167 -3.62 7.53 -14.36
C GLU A 167 -4.22 6.41 -13.52
N ASP A 168 -3.43 5.78 -12.64
CA ASP A 168 -3.93 4.73 -11.74
C ASP A 168 -5.02 5.27 -10.79
N ILE A 169 -4.87 6.49 -10.25
CA ILE A 169 -5.88 7.13 -9.38
C ILE A 169 -7.15 7.47 -10.16
N THR A 170 -7.03 7.99 -11.38
CA THR A 170 -8.17 8.32 -12.25
C THR A 170 -8.92 7.07 -12.63
N GLU A 171 -8.20 6.01 -13.01
CA GLU A 171 -8.79 4.71 -13.31
C GLU A 171 -9.57 4.15 -12.11
N ALA A 172 -9.02 4.27 -10.90
CA ALA A 172 -9.73 3.89 -9.67
C ALA A 172 -11.09 4.58 -9.55
N GLN A 173 -11.15 5.88 -9.85
CA GLN A 173 -12.39 6.66 -9.81
C GLN A 173 -13.38 6.22 -10.90
N GLU A 174 -12.90 5.98 -12.12
CA GLU A 174 -13.72 5.56 -13.26
C GLU A 174 -14.40 4.21 -13.03
N ILE A 175 -13.71 3.28 -12.36
CA ILE A 175 -14.27 1.97 -12.00
C ILE A 175 -14.99 1.95 -10.64
N GLY A 176 -15.10 3.10 -9.98
CA GLY A 176 -15.89 3.28 -8.76
C GLY A 176 -15.22 2.84 -7.45
N VAL A 177 -13.88 2.78 -7.40
CA VAL A 177 -13.13 2.52 -6.17
C VAL A 177 -13.29 3.68 -5.20
N GLN A 178 -13.82 3.40 -4.00
CA GLN A 178 -14.02 4.39 -2.92
C GLN A 178 -13.06 4.21 -1.75
N GLY A 179 -12.23 3.16 -1.78
CA GLY A 179 -11.28 2.85 -0.72
C GLY A 179 -10.44 1.64 -1.10
N VAL A 180 -9.34 1.47 -0.36
CA VAL A 180 -8.31 0.46 -0.63
C VAL A 180 -8.06 -0.43 0.60
N PRO A 181 -7.63 -1.69 0.42
CA PRO A 181 -7.24 -2.29 -0.86
C PRO A 181 -8.44 -2.64 -1.74
N PHE A 182 -8.27 -2.55 -3.05
CA PHE A 182 -9.28 -2.96 -4.03
C PHE A 182 -8.62 -3.84 -5.08
N PHE A 183 -9.12 -5.08 -5.21
CA PHE A 183 -8.52 -6.11 -6.04
C PHE A 183 -9.42 -6.36 -7.25
N VAL A 184 -8.83 -6.43 -8.43
CA VAL A 184 -9.53 -6.73 -9.69
C VAL A 184 -8.87 -7.91 -10.36
N PHE A 185 -9.65 -8.96 -10.59
CA PHE A 185 -9.22 -10.24 -11.16
C PHE A 185 -9.64 -10.31 -12.63
N ASP A 186 -8.65 -10.39 -13.54
CA ASP A 186 -8.81 -10.41 -15.01
C ASP A 186 -9.80 -9.37 -15.55
N ARG A 187 -9.89 -8.19 -14.91
CA ARG A 187 -10.86 -7.12 -15.25
C ARG A 187 -12.33 -7.58 -15.27
N LYS A 188 -12.68 -8.67 -14.57
CA LYS A 188 -14.03 -9.25 -14.54
C LYS A 188 -14.68 -9.20 -13.16
N TYR A 189 -13.91 -9.57 -12.13
CA TYR A 189 -14.39 -9.63 -10.75
C TYR A 189 -13.59 -8.71 -9.87
N ALA A 190 -14.23 -8.17 -8.83
CA ALA A 190 -13.57 -7.30 -7.87
C ALA A 190 -13.84 -7.73 -6.43
N VAL A 191 -12.83 -7.56 -5.58
CA VAL A 191 -12.92 -7.73 -4.13
C VAL A 191 -12.54 -6.40 -3.50
N SER A 192 -13.44 -5.85 -2.67
CA SER A 192 -13.21 -4.57 -1.98
C SER A 192 -12.86 -4.79 -0.52
N GLY A 193 -11.73 -4.21 -0.09
CA GLY A 193 -11.19 -4.30 1.25
C GLY A 193 -10.40 -5.58 1.53
N ALA A 194 -9.80 -5.63 2.72
CA ALA A 194 -9.05 -6.79 3.23
C ALA A 194 -10.02 -7.93 3.62
N GLN A 195 -10.57 -8.64 2.65
CA GLN A 195 -11.56 -9.70 2.87
C GLN A 195 -10.92 -11.00 3.40
N PRO A 196 -11.68 -11.89 4.05
CA PRO A 196 -11.18 -13.20 4.45
C PRO A 196 -10.62 -13.99 3.26
N VAL A 197 -9.63 -14.86 3.51
CA VAL A 197 -8.97 -15.72 2.50
C VAL A 197 -9.99 -16.45 1.61
N GLU A 198 -11.06 -16.99 2.20
CA GLU A 198 -12.12 -17.70 1.48
C GLU A 198 -12.81 -16.86 0.39
N ALA A 199 -12.95 -15.53 0.60
CA ALA A 199 -13.52 -14.65 -0.41
C ALA A 199 -12.61 -14.60 -1.64
N PHE A 200 -11.30 -14.45 -1.45
CA PHE A 200 -10.30 -14.46 -2.52
C PHE A 200 -10.27 -15.81 -3.25
N VAL A 201 -10.24 -16.92 -2.50
CA VAL A 201 -10.26 -18.28 -3.07
C VAL A 201 -11.50 -18.50 -3.95
N ASN A 202 -12.67 -18.09 -3.46
CA ASN A 202 -13.91 -18.22 -4.22
C ASN A 202 -13.89 -17.35 -5.48
N THR A 203 -13.41 -16.11 -5.40
CA THR A 203 -13.26 -15.25 -6.59
C THR A 203 -12.31 -15.84 -7.62
N ILE A 204 -11.17 -16.38 -7.21
CA ILE A 204 -10.22 -17.02 -8.13
C ILE A 204 -10.88 -18.22 -8.84
N LYS A 205 -11.63 -19.06 -8.11
CA LYS A 205 -12.38 -20.19 -8.69
C LYS A 205 -13.44 -19.79 -9.70
N GLU A 206 -14.07 -18.62 -9.53
CA GLU A 206 -15.07 -18.09 -10.47
C GLU A 206 -14.44 -17.49 -11.74
N VAL A 207 -13.18 -17.03 -11.65
CA VAL A 207 -12.46 -16.43 -12.77
C VAL A 207 -11.80 -17.48 -13.66
N LEU A 208 -11.28 -18.57 -13.05
CA LEU A 208 -10.70 -19.74 -13.75
C LEU A 208 -11.75 -20.50 -14.56
#